data_AF-A0A2S4YA73-F1
#
_entry.id   AF-A0A2S4YA73-F1
#
_cell.length_a   1.000
_cell.length_b   1.000
_cell.length_c   1.000
_cell.angle_alpha   90.00
_cell.angle_beta   90.00
_cell.angle_gamma   90.00
#
_symmetry.space_group_name_H-M   'P 1'
#
loop_
_entity.id
_entity.type
_entity.pdbx_description
1 polymer ?
#
loop_
_entity_poly.entity_id
_entity_poly.type
_entity_poly.pdbx_seq_one_letter_code
_entity_poly.pdbx_strand_id
1 'polypeptide(L)'
;APGGFPDLERLARVAERGLFDFVLVGGGRGPEPVTVLDALAAVTAHIGLAATVDAAVADPFELVRRLATLDGLSAGRAGWHVGSGAAACVDTVREVWEADFTVPPSPQGQPVVIVAGDSEEEREFAAAHADVLLTRYGPVEAGRSVCADLRRRLARYGREPDAVRVLADVGGGFGGVAAELDAHVGQGAADGFLVRAGGLEEFVERVVPSLQERGAFRTEYQGATLRSHLGLGALVGKG
;
A
#
# COMPACT_ATOMS: atom_id res chain seq x y z
N ALA A 1 18.59 1.32 19.91
CA ALA A 1 19.33 0.49 18.93
C ALA A 1 18.85 0.89 17.55
N PRO A 2 19.73 0.95 16.54
CA PRO A 2 19.29 1.16 15.16
C PRO A 2 18.23 0.11 14.79
N GLY A 3 17.11 0.55 14.24
CA GLY A 3 15.92 -0.27 13.97
C GLY A 3 14.88 -0.30 15.10
N GLY A 4 14.96 0.62 16.07
CA GLY A 4 13.95 0.75 17.14
C GLY A 4 12.75 1.61 16.72
N PHE A 5 11.72 1.68 17.58
CA PHE A 5 10.53 2.52 17.32
C PHE A 5 10.86 3.99 16.98
N PRO A 6 11.82 4.68 17.62
CA PRO A 6 12.16 6.06 17.24
C PRO A 6 12.62 6.21 15.79
N ASP A 7 13.28 5.19 15.22
CA ASP A 7 13.70 5.21 13.82
C ASP A 7 12.48 5.06 12.89
N LEU A 8 11.54 4.17 13.26
CA LEU A 8 10.28 3.97 12.54
C LEU A 8 9.39 5.21 12.60
N GLU A 9 9.28 5.85 13.77
CA GLU A 9 8.58 7.12 13.94
C GLU A 9 9.19 8.20 13.06
N ARG A 10 10.53 8.34 13.08
CA ARG A 10 11.23 9.31 12.25
C ARG A 10 10.94 9.08 10.76
N LEU A 11 11.05 7.84 10.30
CA LEU A 11 10.76 7.47 8.91
C LEU A 11 9.31 7.77 8.52
N ALA A 12 8.34 7.41 9.36
CA ALA A 12 6.92 7.67 9.10
C ALA A 12 6.64 9.18 9.02
N ARG A 13 7.22 9.98 9.91
CA ARG A 13 7.11 11.45 9.86
C ARG A 13 7.78 12.04 8.63
N VAL A 14 8.90 11.48 8.17
CA VAL A 14 9.57 11.93 6.95
C VAL A 14 8.71 11.62 5.72
N ALA A 15 8.19 10.39 5.63
CA ALA A 15 7.30 9.99 4.56
C ALA A 15 6.02 10.84 4.54
N GLU A 16 5.43 11.13 5.70
CA GLU A 16 4.23 11.97 5.80
C GLU A 16 4.49 13.42 5.37
N ARG A 17 5.62 14.03 5.76
CA ARG A 17 6.03 15.35 5.25
C ARG A 17 6.28 15.34 3.75
N GLY A 18 6.79 14.22 3.23
CA GLY A 18 6.95 13.97 1.80
C GLY A 18 5.66 13.62 1.08
N LEU A 19 4.51 13.65 1.76
CA LEU A 19 3.19 13.34 1.24
C LEU A 19 3.08 11.93 0.63
N PHE A 20 3.80 10.94 1.17
CA PHE A 20 3.71 9.55 0.72
C PHE A 20 2.34 8.93 1.02
N ASP A 21 1.92 7.96 0.21
CA ASP A 21 0.62 7.27 0.40
C ASP A 21 0.60 6.41 1.66
N PHE A 22 1.65 5.62 1.87
CA PHE A 22 1.76 4.73 3.02
C PHE A 22 3.20 4.39 3.35
N VAL A 23 3.40 3.93 4.59
CA VAL A 23 4.58 3.15 4.99
C VAL A 23 4.21 1.66 5.04
N LEU A 24 5.10 0.81 4.54
CA LEU A 24 4.95 -0.64 4.61
C LEU A 24 5.97 -1.23 5.58
N VAL A 25 5.49 -1.76 6.70
CA VAL A 25 6.31 -2.47 7.69
C VAL A 25 6.31 -3.96 7.33
N GLY A 26 7.48 -4.47 6.94
CA GLY A 26 7.67 -5.87 6.60
C GLY A 26 7.63 -6.80 7.82
N GLY A 27 7.32 -8.08 7.58
CA GLY A 27 7.51 -9.14 8.56
C GLY A 27 8.99 -9.53 8.69
N GLY A 28 9.37 -10.17 9.80
CA GLY A 28 10.75 -10.64 10.01
C GLY A 28 11.15 -10.69 11.48
N ARG A 29 12.48 -10.66 11.74
CA ARG A 29 13.03 -10.58 13.10
C ARG A 29 12.91 -9.14 13.62
N GLY A 30 11.72 -8.77 14.06
CA GLY A 30 11.40 -7.47 14.63
C GLY A 30 10.14 -7.54 15.50
N PRO A 31 9.70 -6.40 16.07
CA PRO A 31 8.41 -6.32 16.73
C PRO A 31 7.27 -6.69 15.77
N GLU A 32 6.15 -7.14 16.33
CA GLU A 32 4.97 -7.46 15.54
C GLU A 32 4.50 -6.22 14.75
N PRO A 33 4.37 -6.29 13.41
CA PRO A 33 4.10 -5.12 12.56
C PRO A 33 2.86 -4.30 12.91
N VAL A 34 1.70 -4.92 13.15
CA VAL A 34 0.45 -4.19 13.43
C VAL A 34 0.55 -3.40 14.73
N THR A 35 1.15 -3.98 15.76
CA THR A 35 1.41 -3.32 17.05
C THR A 35 2.29 -2.07 16.89
N VAL A 36 3.30 -2.14 16.02
CA VAL A 36 4.12 -0.97 15.68
C VAL A 36 3.29 0.09 14.97
N LEU A 37 2.44 -0.32 14.03
CA LEU A 37 1.56 0.60 13.30
C LEU A 37 0.54 1.28 14.20
N ASP A 38 0.00 0.60 15.22
CA ASP A 38 -0.88 1.22 16.22
C ASP A 38 -0.18 2.37 16.95
N ALA A 39 1.10 2.19 17.31
CA ALA A 39 1.90 3.26 17.91
C ALA A 39 2.19 4.39 16.89
N LEU A 40 2.43 4.07 15.61
CA LEU A 40 2.60 5.06 14.55
C LEU A 40 1.32 5.84 14.26
N ALA A 41 0.15 5.22 14.42
CA ALA A 41 -1.16 5.86 14.23
C ALA A 41 -1.35 7.05 15.18
N ALA A 42 -0.82 6.96 16.40
CA ALA A 42 -0.88 8.03 17.40
C ALA A 42 0.06 9.22 17.11
N VAL A 43 1.07 9.05 16.25
CA VAL A 43 2.12 10.05 15.99
C VAL A 43 2.15 10.55 14.55
N THR A 44 1.22 10.10 13.71
CA THR A 44 1.01 10.51 12.31
C THR A 44 -0.46 10.85 12.08
N ALA A 45 -0.75 11.72 11.11
CA ALA A 45 -2.09 12.26 10.88
C ALA A 45 -2.76 11.73 9.60
N HIS A 46 -1.97 11.47 8.56
CA HIS A 46 -2.45 11.21 7.20
C HIS A 46 -1.86 9.95 6.60
N ILE A 47 -0.57 9.68 6.77
CA ILE A 47 0.08 8.60 6.02
C ILE A 47 -0.55 7.23 6.29
N GLY A 48 -0.75 6.42 5.24
CA GLY A 48 -1.19 5.04 5.35
C GLY A 48 -0.22 4.16 6.15
N LEU A 49 -0.79 3.18 6.85
CA LEU A 49 -0.08 2.27 7.74
C LEU A 49 -0.33 0.83 7.28
N ALA A 50 0.60 0.29 6.49
CA ALA A 50 0.49 -1.04 5.93
C ALA A 50 1.41 -2.03 6.63
N ALA A 51 0.87 -3.18 7.04
CA ALA A 51 1.63 -4.27 7.65
C ALA A 51 1.71 -5.46 6.70
N THR A 52 2.90 -6.06 6.59
CA THR A 52 3.01 -7.42 6.05
C THR A 52 2.60 -8.41 7.13
N VAL A 53 1.52 -9.14 6.90
CA VAL A 53 1.06 -10.19 7.83
C VAL A 53 0.87 -11.49 7.06
N ASP A 54 1.50 -12.55 7.57
CA ASP A 54 1.37 -13.90 7.05
C ASP A 54 0.11 -14.55 7.66
N ALA A 55 -0.96 -14.61 6.86
CA ALA A 55 -2.22 -15.22 7.29
C ALA A 55 -2.15 -16.75 7.42
N ALA A 56 -1.11 -17.42 6.89
CA ALA A 56 -0.96 -18.86 7.11
C ALA A 56 -0.60 -19.19 8.56
N VAL A 57 -0.11 -18.21 9.32
CA VAL A 57 0.28 -18.34 10.73
C VAL A 57 -0.75 -17.68 11.66
N ALA A 58 -1.48 -16.68 11.18
CA ALA A 58 -2.48 -15.96 11.96
C ALA A 58 -3.86 -16.61 11.84
N ASP A 59 -4.57 -16.71 12.97
CA ASP A 59 -6.00 -17.01 12.95
C ASP A 59 -6.75 -15.88 12.20
N PRO A 60 -7.64 -16.19 11.23
CA PRO A 60 -8.33 -15.17 10.43
C PRO A 60 -9.10 -14.15 11.27
N PHE A 61 -9.74 -14.57 12.36
CA PHE A 61 -10.47 -13.67 13.24
C PHE A 61 -9.53 -12.74 14.01
N GLU A 62 -8.40 -13.25 14.49
CA GLU A 62 -7.37 -12.41 15.12
C GLU A 62 -6.82 -11.37 14.14
N LEU A 63 -6.53 -11.75 12.90
CA LEU A 63 -6.03 -10.84 11.87
C LEU A 63 -7.05 -9.73 11.56
N VAL A 64 -8.31 -10.09 11.32
CA VAL A 64 -9.41 -9.14 11.09
C VAL A 64 -9.52 -8.16 12.25
N ARG A 65 -9.55 -8.67 13.50
CA ARG A 65 -9.66 -7.82 14.69
C ARG A 65 -8.51 -6.82 14.79
N ARG A 66 -7.27 -7.25 14.52
CA ARG A 66 -6.07 -6.39 14.59
C ARG A 66 -6.10 -5.32 13.50
N LEU A 67 -6.39 -5.68 12.26
CA LEU A 67 -6.48 -4.73 11.16
C LEU A 67 -7.65 -3.74 11.32
N ALA A 68 -8.81 -4.19 11.80
CA ALA A 68 -9.95 -3.32 12.10
C ALA A 68 -9.66 -2.34 13.24
N THR A 69 -8.93 -2.81 14.26
CA THR A 69 -8.49 -1.94 15.37
C THR A 69 -7.54 -0.87 14.86
N LEU A 70 -6.52 -1.23 14.08
CA LEU A 70 -5.61 -0.28 13.44
C LEU A 70 -6.38 0.72 12.58
N ASP A 71 -7.36 0.25 11.81
CA ASP A 71 -8.12 1.12 10.92
C ASP A 71 -9.00 2.12 11.68
N GLY A 72 -9.62 1.70 12.77
CA GLY A 72 -10.36 2.58 13.67
C GLY A 72 -9.46 3.61 14.37
N LEU A 73 -8.34 3.16 14.95
CA LEU A 73 -7.38 4.03 15.65
C LEU A 73 -6.72 5.05 14.71
N SER A 74 -6.49 4.65 13.46
CA SER A 74 -5.85 5.50 12.46
C SER A 74 -6.83 6.33 11.62
N ALA A 75 -8.15 6.20 11.86
CA ALA A 75 -9.21 6.86 11.09
C ALA A 75 -9.22 6.49 9.58
N GLY A 76 -9.06 5.21 9.25
CA GLY A 76 -9.16 4.71 7.88
C GLY A 76 -7.84 4.66 7.13
N ARG A 77 -6.71 4.48 7.82
CA ARG A 77 -5.37 4.48 7.21
C ARG A 77 -4.73 3.09 7.16
N ALA A 78 -5.45 2.02 7.54
CA ALA A 78 -4.87 0.68 7.56
C ALA A 78 -4.69 0.08 6.16
N GLY A 79 -3.58 -0.63 5.98
CA GLY A 79 -3.32 -1.49 4.84
C GLY A 79 -2.82 -2.86 5.29
N TRP A 80 -3.13 -3.89 4.50
CA TRP A 80 -2.64 -5.25 4.71
C TRP A 80 -1.88 -5.70 3.47
N HIS A 81 -0.57 -5.92 3.65
CA HIS A 81 0.24 -6.61 2.67
C HIS A 81 0.21 -8.12 2.93
N VAL A 82 -0.34 -8.84 1.97
CA VAL A 82 -0.55 -10.29 2.03
C VAL A 82 0.82 -10.98 1.92
N GLY A 83 1.24 -11.63 3.00
CA GLY A 83 2.48 -12.41 3.02
C GLY A 83 2.46 -13.63 2.08
N SER A 84 3.62 -14.24 1.85
CA SER A 84 3.71 -15.48 1.08
C SER A 84 2.87 -16.58 1.73
N GLY A 85 2.10 -17.34 0.95
CA GLY A 85 1.20 -18.40 1.46
C GLY A 85 -0.14 -17.90 2.03
N ALA A 86 -0.30 -16.60 2.27
CA ALA A 86 -1.53 -16.01 2.81
C ALA A 86 -2.62 -15.74 1.76
N ALA A 87 -2.30 -15.88 0.46
CA ALA A 87 -3.22 -15.64 -0.64
C ALA A 87 -4.51 -16.47 -0.53
N ALA A 88 -4.39 -17.75 -0.14
CA ALA A 88 -5.52 -18.65 0.05
C ALA A 88 -6.48 -18.22 1.18
N CYS A 89 -6.04 -17.33 2.09
CA CYS A 89 -6.82 -16.91 3.24
C CYS A 89 -7.57 -15.60 3.03
N VAL A 90 -7.35 -14.86 1.93
CA VAL A 90 -7.97 -13.54 1.73
C VAL A 90 -9.49 -13.61 1.70
N ASP A 91 -10.06 -14.65 1.08
CA ASP A 91 -11.52 -14.81 1.05
C ASP A 91 -12.09 -15.09 2.44
N THR A 92 -11.44 -15.95 3.23
CA THR A 92 -11.84 -16.20 4.63
C THR A 92 -11.71 -14.94 5.47
N VAL A 93 -10.64 -14.16 5.31
CA VAL A 93 -10.47 -12.88 6.01
C VAL A 93 -11.59 -11.90 5.63
N ARG A 94 -11.99 -11.83 4.36
CA ARG A 94 -13.13 -11.02 3.90
C ARG A 94 -14.46 -11.49 4.48
N GLU A 95 -14.71 -12.79 4.48
CA GLU A 95 -15.92 -13.35 5.09
C GLU A 95 -16.02 -13.00 6.58
N VAL A 96 -14.90 -13.11 7.30
CA VAL A 96 -14.85 -12.75 8.73
C VAL A 96 -14.96 -11.24 8.93
N TRP A 97 -14.41 -10.42 8.04
CA TRP A 97 -14.54 -8.96 8.07
C TRP A 97 -15.99 -8.51 7.88
N GLU A 98 -16.70 -9.17 6.98
CA GLU A 98 -18.12 -8.92 6.71
C GLU A 98 -19.04 -9.51 7.79
N ALA A 99 -18.57 -10.46 8.59
CA ALA A 99 -19.33 -10.99 9.71
C ALA A 99 -19.48 -9.92 10.82
N ASP A 100 -20.59 -9.98 11.56
CA ASP A 100 -20.82 -9.08 12.70
C ASP A 100 -19.75 -9.32 13.77
N PHE A 101 -18.92 -8.32 14.03
CA PHE A 101 -17.76 -8.42 14.91
C PHE A 101 -17.64 -7.23 15.86
N THR A 102 -16.88 -7.41 16.95
CA THR A 102 -16.90 -6.49 18.12
C THR A 102 -16.18 -5.14 17.91
N VAL A 103 -15.50 -4.91 16.80
CA VAL A 103 -14.85 -3.62 16.51
C VAL A 103 -15.80 -2.79 15.63
N PRO A 104 -15.90 -1.47 15.84
CA PRO A 104 -16.72 -0.62 15.00
C PRO A 104 -16.38 -0.74 13.50
N PRO A 105 -17.34 -0.43 12.61
CA PRO A 105 -17.09 -0.40 11.17
C PRO A 105 -15.88 0.46 10.80
N SER A 106 -15.08 -0.05 9.87
CA SER A 106 -13.91 0.64 9.35
C SER A 106 -14.30 1.93 8.62
N PRO A 107 -13.64 3.06 8.87
CA PRO A 107 -13.89 4.31 8.13
C PRO A 107 -13.68 4.21 6.62
N GLN A 108 -12.91 3.23 6.13
CA GLN A 108 -12.69 2.97 4.70
C GLN A 108 -13.33 1.65 4.23
N GLY A 109 -14.26 1.08 5.00
CA GLY A 109 -14.97 -0.17 4.72
C GLY A 109 -14.14 -1.40 5.07
N GLN A 110 -13.01 -1.59 4.38
CA GLN A 110 -11.99 -2.60 4.69
C GLN A 110 -10.59 -2.04 4.39
N PRO A 111 -9.54 -2.54 5.05
CA PRO A 111 -8.17 -2.10 4.81
C PRO A 111 -7.79 -2.29 3.33
N VAL A 112 -6.83 -1.49 2.87
CA VAL A 112 -6.28 -1.65 1.52
C VAL A 112 -5.51 -2.97 1.44
N VAL A 113 -5.88 -3.84 0.51
CA VAL A 113 -5.21 -5.13 0.28
C VAL A 113 -4.07 -4.96 -0.71
N ILE A 114 -2.85 -5.23 -0.26
CA ILE A 114 -1.62 -5.09 -1.04
C ILE A 114 -1.08 -6.50 -1.29
N VAL A 115 -0.76 -6.80 -2.55
CA VAL A 115 -0.14 -8.08 -2.95
C VAL A 115 1.15 -7.77 -3.67
N ALA A 116 2.22 -8.51 -3.36
CA ALA A 116 3.44 -8.48 -4.15
C ALA A 116 3.53 -9.71 -5.04
N GLY A 117 3.93 -9.53 -6.30
CA GLY A 117 4.16 -10.65 -7.20
C GLY A 117 4.39 -10.28 -8.64
N ASP A 118 5.16 -11.13 -9.32
CA ASP A 118 5.55 -10.97 -10.73
C ASP A 118 5.17 -12.21 -11.57
N SER A 119 4.65 -13.27 -10.95
CA SER A 119 4.17 -14.47 -11.64
C SER A 119 2.77 -14.29 -12.23
N GLU A 120 2.39 -15.19 -13.14
CA GLU A 120 1.03 -15.21 -13.68
C GLU A 120 -0.01 -15.51 -12.61
N GLU A 121 0.27 -16.44 -11.69
CA GLU A 121 -0.61 -16.80 -10.58
C GLU A 121 -0.82 -15.60 -9.65
N GLU A 122 0.24 -14.91 -9.26
CA GLU A 122 0.15 -13.72 -8.40
C GLU A 122 -0.60 -12.57 -9.07
N ARG A 123 -0.45 -12.38 -10.40
CA ARG A 123 -1.22 -11.37 -11.14
C ARG A 123 -2.70 -11.72 -11.25
N GLU A 124 -3.04 -12.99 -11.45
CA GLU A 124 -4.43 -13.44 -11.44
C GLU A 124 -5.05 -13.22 -10.06
N PHE A 125 -4.32 -13.58 -9.00
CA PHE A 125 -4.73 -13.34 -7.62
C PHE A 125 -4.92 -11.84 -7.32
N ALA A 126 -3.97 -11.00 -7.73
CA ALA A 126 -4.08 -9.55 -7.55
C ALA A 126 -5.28 -8.97 -8.31
N ALA A 127 -5.56 -9.46 -9.52
CA ALA A 127 -6.74 -9.05 -10.28
C ALA A 127 -8.04 -9.37 -9.52
N ALA A 128 -8.13 -10.52 -8.87
CA ALA A 128 -9.31 -10.92 -8.10
C ALA A 128 -9.46 -10.14 -6.77
N HIS A 129 -8.36 -9.94 -6.03
CA HIS A 129 -8.45 -9.53 -4.61
C HIS A 129 -7.71 -8.25 -4.22
N ALA A 130 -6.66 -7.84 -4.93
CA ALA A 130 -5.81 -6.74 -4.47
C ALA A 130 -6.43 -5.37 -4.76
N ASP A 131 -6.09 -4.38 -3.96
CA ASP A 131 -6.23 -2.95 -4.25
C ASP A 131 -4.90 -2.37 -4.78
N VAL A 132 -3.78 -2.99 -4.43
CA VAL A 132 -2.43 -2.61 -4.86
C VAL A 132 -1.63 -3.85 -5.25
N LEU A 133 -0.98 -3.82 -6.42
CA LEU A 133 0.01 -4.79 -6.86
C LEU A 133 1.41 -4.17 -6.76
N LEU A 134 2.28 -4.76 -5.96
CA LEU A 134 3.71 -4.45 -5.92
C LEU A 134 4.45 -5.36 -6.90
N THR A 135 5.16 -4.78 -7.85
CA THR A 135 5.87 -5.50 -8.91
C THR A 135 7.30 -5.00 -9.08
N ARG A 136 8.15 -5.85 -9.64
CA ARG A 136 9.49 -5.48 -10.07
C ARG A 136 9.55 -5.61 -11.58
N TYR A 137 9.61 -4.49 -12.26
CA TYR A 137 9.92 -4.44 -13.68
C TYR A 137 11.06 -3.45 -13.92
N GLY A 138 11.84 -3.67 -14.98
CA GLY A 138 12.92 -2.77 -15.37
C GLY A 138 12.40 -1.66 -16.29
N PRO A 139 12.43 -1.86 -17.62
CA PRO A 139 12.09 -0.81 -18.57
C PRO A 139 10.58 -0.53 -18.65
N VAL A 140 10.23 0.65 -19.13
CA VAL A 140 8.85 1.14 -19.35
C VAL A 140 7.99 0.13 -20.11
N GLU A 141 8.54 -0.52 -21.15
CA GLU A 141 7.81 -1.50 -21.96
C GLU A 141 7.35 -2.72 -21.13
N ALA A 142 8.20 -3.16 -20.19
CA ALA A 142 7.86 -4.26 -19.29
C ALA A 142 6.72 -3.85 -18.34
N GLY A 143 6.80 -2.65 -17.74
CA GLY A 143 5.74 -2.13 -16.88
C GLY A 143 4.41 -1.96 -17.60
N ARG A 144 4.42 -1.46 -18.85
CA ARG A 144 3.20 -1.34 -19.69
C ARG A 144 2.58 -2.71 -19.96
N SER A 145 3.40 -3.72 -20.20
CA SER A 145 2.94 -5.10 -20.38
C SER A 145 2.24 -5.63 -19.12
N VAL A 146 2.84 -5.41 -17.95
CA VAL A 146 2.26 -5.78 -16.64
C VAL A 146 0.93 -5.08 -16.41
N CYS A 147 0.87 -3.76 -16.58
CA CYS A 147 -0.36 -2.99 -16.40
C CYS A 147 -1.46 -3.40 -17.38
N ALA A 148 -1.12 -3.62 -18.65
CA ALA A 148 -2.08 -4.08 -19.66
C ALA A 148 -2.58 -5.49 -19.36
N ASP A 149 -1.73 -6.38 -18.85
CA ASP A 149 -2.12 -7.72 -18.43
C ASP A 149 -3.08 -7.69 -17.25
N LEU A 150 -2.75 -6.93 -16.21
CA LEU A 150 -3.61 -6.78 -15.03
C LEU A 150 -5.00 -6.23 -15.41
N ARG A 151 -5.06 -5.17 -16.23
CA ARG A 151 -6.34 -4.59 -16.70
C ARG A 151 -7.20 -5.59 -17.47
N ARG A 152 -6.60 -6.44 -18.31
CA ARG A 152 -7.33 -7.52 -18.99
C ARG A 152 -7.89 -8.55 -18.00
N ARG A 153 -7.15 -8.87 -16.93
CA ARG A 153 -7.60 -9.82 -15.90
C ARG A 153 -8.71 -9.24 -15.04
N LEU A 154 -8.65 -7.95 -14.67
CA LEU A 154 -9.69 -7.26 -13.89
C LEU A 154 -11.09 -7.38 -14.50
N ALA A 155 -11.19 -7.29 -15.83
CA ALA A 155 -12.46 -7.45 -16.54
C ALA A 155 -13.13 -8.81 -16.31
N ARG A 156 -12.35 -9.89 -16.08
CA ARG A 156 -12.90 -11.23 -15.78
C ARG A 156 -13.61 -11.29 -14.43
N TYR A 157 -13.23 -10.41 -13.51
CA TYR A 157 -13.80 -10.27 -12.17
C TYR A 157 -14.81 -9.13 -12.08
N GLY A 158 -15.16 -8.49 -13.21
CA GLY A 158 -16.07 -7.35 -13.23
C GLY A 158 -15.54 -6.12 -12.49
N ARG A 159 -14.22 -6.01 -12.34
CA ARG A 159 -13.58 -4.88 -11.66
C ARG A 159 -13.18 -3.80 -12.66
N GLU A 160 -13.32 -2.55 -12.27
CA GLU A 160 -12.94 -1.39 -13.07
C GLU A 160 -11.41 -1.36 -13.34
N PRO A 161 -10.95 -0.76 -14.45
CA PRO A 161 -9.53 -0.75 -14.83
C PRO A 161 -8.59 -0.06 -13.83
N ASP A 162 -9.12 0.78 -12.95
CA ASP A 162 -8.41 1.52 -11.90
C ASP A 162 -8.64 0.95 -10.50
N ALA A 163 -9.31 -0.20 -10.38
CA ALA A 163 -9.56 -0.86 -9.11
C ALA A 163 -8.29 -1.41 -8.44
N VAL A 164 -7.16 -1.48 -9.16
CA VAL A 164 -5.86 -1.91 -8.65
C VAL A 164 -4.77 -0.94 -9.09
N ARG A 165 -4.01 -0.41 -8.13
CA ARG A 165 -2.81 0.40 -8.39
C ARG A 165 -1.59 -0.49 -8.54
N VAL A 166 -0.81 -0.28 -9.60
CA VAL A 166 0.47 -0.99 -9.83
C VAL A 166 1.62 -0.12 -9.34
N LEU A 167 2.31 -0.55 -8.29
CA LEU A 167 3.47 0.15 -7.73
C LEU A 167 4.75 -0.62 -8.01
N ALA A 168 5.73 0.06 -8.59
CA ALA A 168 7.01 -0.55 -8.95
C ALA A 168 8.08 -0.29 -7.86
N ASP A 169 8.93 -1.28 -7.59
CA ASP A 169 10.11 -1.07 -6.75
C ASP A 169 11.23 -0.41 -7.57
N VAL A 170 11.66 0.79 -7.15
CA VAL A 170 12.73 1.55 -7.82
C VAL A 170 14.07 1.13 -7.23
N GLY A 171 14.72 0.16 -7.85
CA GLY A 171 16.07 -0.26 -7.48
C GLY A 171 17.16 0.62 -8.10
N GLY A 172 17.45 1.82 -7.58
CA GLY A 172 18.56 2.63 -8.10
C GLY A 172 18.66 4.07 -7.60
N GLY A 173 19.87 4.65 -7.61
CA GLY A 173 20.21 5.95 -7.00
C GLY A 173 19.56 7.19 -7.64
N PHE A 174 19.45 8.26 -6.84
CA PHE A 174 18.56 9.42 -7.02
C PHE A 174 18.84 10.39 -8.20
N GLY A 175 19.81 10.10 -9.07
CA GLY A 175 20.16 10.98 -10.19
C GLY A 175 19.20 10.81 -11.37
N GLY A 176 18.39 11.83 -11.68
CA GLY A 176 17.43 11.77 -12.79
C GLY A 176 16.13 11.03 -12.49
N VAL A 177 15.99 10.52 -11.26
CA VAL A 177 14.84 9.71 -10.83
C VAL A 177 13.51 10.43 -11.06
N ALA A 178 13.36 11.72 -10.75
CA ALA A 178 12.08 12.41 -10.95
C ALA A 178 11.55 12.33 -12.40
N ALA A 179 12.42 12.53 -13.40
CA ALA A 179 12.04 12.44 -14.81
C ALA A 179 11.76 11.00 -15.25
N GLU A 180 12.50 10.04 -14.70
CA GLU A 180 12.27 8.62 -14.95
C GLU A 180 10.94 8.14 -14.36
N LEU A 181 10.63 8.49 -13.11
CA LEU A 181 9.35 8.15 -12.46
C LEU A 181 8.17 8.76 -13.21
N ASP A 182 8.29 10.05 -13.56
CA ASP A 182 7.29 10.76 -14.37
C ASP A 182 7.08 10.10 -15.75
N ALA A 183 8.17 9.69 -16.42
CA ALA A 183 8.07 9.00 -17.70
C ALA A 183 7.39 7.62 -17.58
N HIS A 184 7.63 6.88 -16.51
CA HIS A 184 6.98 5.59 -16.27
C HIS A 184 5.48 5.76 -16.01
N VAL A 185 5.09 6.73 -15.18
CA VAL A 185 3.67 7.01 -14.90
C VAL A 185 2.97 7.56 -16.14
N GLY A 186 3.54 8.57 -16.79
CA GLY A 186 2.97 9.21 -17.98
C GLY A 186 2.82 8.26 -19.18
N GLN A 187 3.59 7.18 -19.23
CA GLN A 187 3.46 6.14 -20.26
C GLN A 187 2.60 4.94 -19.83
N GLY A 188 2.09 4.94 -18.59
CA GLY A 188 1.24 3.89 -18.03
C GLY A 188 1.99 2.60 -17.72
N ALA A 189 3.26 2.69 -17.32
CA ALA A 189 4.08 1.56 -16.88
C ALA A 189 3.87 1.20 -15.39
N ALA A 190 3.52 2.20 -14.56
CA ALA A 190 3.03 2.04 -13.19
C ALA A 190 2.15 3.22 -12.80
N ASP A 191 1.45 3.08 -11.69
CA ASP A 191 0.68 4.14 -11.04
C ASP A 191 1.47 4.83 -9.91
N GLY A 192 2.59 4.24 -9.48
CA GLY A 192 3.45 4.79 -8.45
C GLY A 192 4.62 3.86 -8.10
N PHE A 193 5.29 4.14 -6.99
CA PHE A 193 6.58 3.52 -6.68
C PHE A 193 6.77 3.25 -5.19
N LEU A 194 7.51 2.20 -4.88
CA LEU A 194 8.07 1.98 -3.55
C LEU A 194 9.43 2.69 -3.45
N VAL A 195 9.59 3.47 -2.39
CA VAL A 195 10.87 4.08 -2.02
C VAL A 195 11.42 3.35 -0.80
N ARG A 196 12.66 2.88 -0.90
CA ARG A 196 13.34 2.20 0.21
C ARG A 196 13.59 3.20 1.34
N ALA A 197 13.41 2.75 2.59
CA ALA A 197 13.61 3.60 3.77
C ALA A 197 15.02 4.21 3.83
N GLY A 198 16.03 3.48 3.36
CA GLY A 198 17.37 4.02 3.19
C GLY A 198 17.41 5.04 2.05
N GLY A 199 17.56 6.32 2.42
CA GLY A 199 17.57 7.45 1.47
C GLY A 199 16.23 8.15 1.30
N LEU A 200 15.23 7.82 2.12
CA LEU A 200 13.92 8.48 2.10
C LEU A 200 14.02 9.98 2.34
N GLU A 201 14.84 10.44 3.29
CA GLU A 201 15.01 11.88 3.53
C GLU A 201 15.56 12.60 2.31
N GLU A 202 16.59 12.06 1.67
CA GLU A 202 17.15 12.64 0.45
C GLU A 202 16.11 12.68 -0.68
N PHE A 203 15.30 11.62 -0.81
CA PHE A 203 14.20 11.58 -1.77
C PHE A 203 13.17 12.69 -1.50
N VAL A 204 12.75 12.85 -0.25
CA VAL A 204 11.81 13.90 0.16
C VAL A 204 12.37 15.29 -0.07
N GLU A 205 13.66 15.50 0.19
CA GLU A 205 14.30 16.82 0.06
C GLU A 205 14.63 17.19 -1.38
N ARG A 206 14.89 16.21 -2.26
CA ARG A 206 15.41 16.46 -3.61
C ARG A 206 14.47 16.04 -4.74
N VAL A 207 13.76 14.94 -4.58
CA VAL A 207 12.94 14.34 -5.66
C VAL A 207 11.50 14.82 -5.58
N VAL A 208 10.90 14.86 -4.38
CA VAL A 208 9.50 15.31 -4.21
C VAL A 208 9.26 16.72 -4.75
N PRO A 209 10.09 17.74 -4.47
CA PRO A 209 9.90 19.07 -5.04
C PRO A 209 9.97 19.06 -6.57
N SER A 210 10.88 18.29 -7.16
CA SER A 210 11.00 18.19 -8.62
C SER A 210 9.79 17.52 -9.26
N LEU A 211 9.19 16.52 -8.61
CA LEU A 211 7.93 15.92 -9.07
C LEU A 211 6.75 16.88 -8.95
N GLN A 212 6.70 17.70 -7.88
CA GLN A 212 5.69 18.73 -7.68
C GLN A 212 5.79 19.86 -8.71
N GLU A 213 7.01 20.33 -9.02
CA GLU A 213 7.26 21.32 -10.09
C GLU A 213 6.76 20.85 -11.47
N ARG A 214 6.77 19.52 -11.70
CA ARG A 214 6.26 18.89 -12.92
C ARG A 214 4.74 18.67 -12.90
N GLY A 215 4.08 18.88 -11.77
CA GLY A 215 2.68 18.51 -11.57
C GLY A 215 2.44 17.00 -11.51
N ALA A 216 3.50 16.19 -11.37
CA ALA A 216 3.44 14.73 -11.34
C ALA A 216 3.18 14.16 -9.93
N PHE A 217 3.22 15.01 -8.90
CA PHE A 217 2.98 14.60 -7.52
C PHE A 217 2.22 15.67 -6.75
N ARG A 218 1.42 15.23 -5.78
CA ARG A 218 0.56 16.10 -4.97
C ARG A 218 1.36 17.09 -4.12
N THR A 219 0.75 18.23 -3.81
CA THR A 219 1.29 19.25 -2.89
C THR A 219 0.61 19.25 -1.52
N GLU A 220 -0.48 18.52 -1.37
CA GLU A 220 -1.19 18.30 -0.10
C GLU A 220 -2.02 17.00 -0.16
N TYR A 221 -2.40 16.46 1.00
CA TYR A 221 -3.35 15.35 1.08
C TYR A 221 -4.77 15.84 0.77
N GLN A 222 -5.46 15.16 -0.14
CA GLN A 222 -6.83 15.51 -0.56
C GLN A 222 -7.93 14.75 0.21
N GLY A 223 -7.56 13.70 0.94
CA GLY A 223 -8.48 12.87 1.73
C GLY A 223 -7.81 12.33 2.99
N ALA A 224 -8.62 11.72 3.86
CA ALA A 224 -8.18 11.25 5.16
C ALA A 224 -7.81 9.76 5.20
N THR A 225 -8.27 8.97 4.23
CA THR A 225 -8.11 7.51 4.23
C THR A 225 -7.03 7.04 3.27
N LEU A 226 -6.44 5.88 3.53
CA LEU A 226 -5.44 5.30 2.63
C LEU A 226 -6.04 5.02 1.24
N ARG A 227 -7.29 4.53 1.17
CA ARG A 227 -8.02 4.40 -0.11
C ARG A 227 -8.06 5.72 -0.89
N SER A 228 -8.34 6.84 -0.22
CA SER A 228 -8.39 8.14 -0.89
C SER A 228 -7.03 8.59 -1.41
N HIS A 229 -5.93 8.29 -0.69
CA HIS A 229 -4.57 8.64 -1.11
C HIS A 229 -4.17 7.91 -2.39
N LEU A 230 -4.58 6.63 -2.47
CA LEU A 230 -4.38 5.78 -3.63
C LEU A 230 -5.40 6.02 -4.75
N GLY A 231 -6.33 6.98 -4.59
CA GLY A 231 -7.39 7.24 -5.56
C GLY A 231 -8.26 6.01 -5.85
N LEU A 232 -8.46 5.16 -4.83
CA LEU A 232 -9.36 4.01 -4.90
C LEU A 232 -10.77 4.45 -4.51
N GLY A 233 -11.78 3.89 -5.18
CA GLY A 233 -13.19 4.16 -4.85
C GLY A 233 -13.53 3.81 -3.40
N ALA A 234 -14.47 4.56 -2.82
CA ALA A 234 -15.04 4.20 -1.53
C ALA A 234 -15.73 2.84 -1.65
N LEU A 235 -15.43 1.94 -0.73
CA LEU A 235 -16.25 0.75 -0.56
C LEU A 235 -17.51 1.18 0.18
N VAL A 236 -18.66 0.83 -0.35
CA VAL A 236 -19.92 1.02 0.35
C VAL A 236 -19.91 0.06 1.54
N GLY A 237 -19.52 0.56 2.72
CA GLY A 237 -19.63 -0.19 3.97
C GLY A 237 -21.10 -0.37 4.35
N LYS A 238 -21.39 -1.42 5.13
CA LYS A 238 -22.73 -1.68 5.69
C LYS A 238 -23.24 -0.44 6.43
N GLY A 239 -24.39 0.08 5.98
CA GLY A 239 -25.23 0.98 6.77
C GLY A 239 -25.98 0.23 7.87
#